data_AF-E9FLM9-F1
#
_entry.id   AF-E9FLM9-F1
#
_cell.length_a   1.000
_cell.length_b   1.000
_cell.length_c   1.000
_cell.angle_alpha   90.00
_cell.angle_beta   90.00
_cell.angle_gamma   90.00
#
_symmetry.space_group_name_H-M   'P 1'
#
loop_
_entity.id
_entity.type
_entity.pdbx_description
1 polymer ?
#
loop_
_entity_poly.entity_id
_entity_poly.type
_entity_poly.pdbx_seq_one_letter_code
_entity_poly.pdbx_strand_id
1 'polypeptide(L)'
;MYLGRGFHKMSNFEVIDKINNYFYKNNSPALRRLLINCIEKEEEKLSKKLTIILIKLKLQEIEKDNIVTSEEIDFISDYLFSIDIWGEYELELFSSTMEIFCQSSIMILTKEMVRRTDFYKHLPTHRRLITSMLFNAFSLSVERNNIVDASYYREQLVQLFFDETELYERLVFHLIDSCYNFKMTNELSNILEMRKCIGFLKTLESMNLVDRWEKYIERVLNSN
;
A
#
# COMPACT_ATOMS: atom_id res chain seq x y z
N MET A 1 37.07 18.57 -15.91
CA MET A 1 36.38 18.43 -17.21
C MET A 1 36.15 16.95 -17.48
N TYR A 2 34.99 16.41 -17.11
CA TYR A 2 34.33 15.25 -17.74
C TYR A 2 32.83 15.35 -17.39
N LEU A 3 32.16 16.24 -18.12
CA LEU A 3 30.71 16.14 -18.34
C LEU A 3 30.50 14.99 -19.33
N GLY A 4 29.67 14.02 -18.99
CA GLY A 4 29.29 12.98 -19.94
C GLY A 4 28.82 11.68 -19.30
N ARG A 5 27.58 11.69 -18.79
CA ARG A 5 26.58 10.60 -18.89
C ARG A 5 25.36 10.96 -18.03
N GLY A 6 24.62 11.96 -18.50
CA GLY A 6 23.25 12.21 -18.06
C GLY A 6 22.32 11.16 -18.64
N PHE A 7 22.23 10.02 -17.95
CA PHE A 7 21.07 9.13 -17.91
C PHE A 7 21.19 8.40 -16.58
N HIS A 8 20.62 8.98 -15.52
CA HIS A 8 20.37 8.22 -14.29
C HIS A 8 19.50 7.03 -14.69
N LYS A 9 20.06 5.82 -14.62
CA LYS A 9 19.27 4.59 -14.76
C LYS A 9 18.25 4.65 -13.63
N MET A 10 16.98 4.85 -13.98
CA MET A 10 15.88 5.02 -13.02
C MET A 10 15.96 3.87 -12.01
N SER A 11 15.98 4.19 -10.72
CA SER A 11 16.01 3.15 -9.68
C SER A 11 14.73 2.32 -9.75
N ASN A 12 14.77 1.07 -9.30
CA ASN A 12 13.56 0.23 -9.29
C ASN A 12 12.41 0.87 -8.46
N PHE A 13 12.76 1.68 -7.46
CA PHE A 13 11.82 2.48 -6.66
C PHE A 13 11.11 3.55 -7.50
N GLU A 14 11.86 4.36 -8.27
CA GLU A 14 11.29 5.39 -9.15
C GLU A 14 10.36 4.81 -10.22
N VAL A 15 10.58 3.54 -10.62
CA VAL A 15 9.68 2.81 -11.52
C VAL A 15 8.33 2.55 -10.84
N ILE A 16 8.34 2.09 -9.59
CA ILE A 16 7.11 1.83 -8.82
C ILE A 16 6.34 3.13 -8.59
N ASP A 17 7.02 4.20 -8.16
CA ASP A 17 6.38 5.49 -7.92
C ASP A 17 5.71 6.04 -9.19
N LYS A 18 6.38 5.93 -10.34
CA LYS A 18 5.82 6.29 -11.64
C LYS A 18 4.56 5.47 -12.00
N ILE A 19 4.57 4.17 -11.74
CA ILE A 19 3.42 3.29 -11.96
C ILE A 19 2.26 3.72 -11.07
N ASN A 20 2.52 3.94 -9.77
CA ASN A 20 1.53 4.38 -8.81
C ASN A 20 0.94 5.74 -9.19
N ASN A 21 1.75 6.69 -9.67
CA ASN A 21 1.27 7.98 -10.16
C ASN A 21 0.31 7.85 -11.35
N TYR A 22 0.63 6.99 -12.33
CA TYR A 22 -0.29 6.73 -13.44
C TYR A 22 -1.57 6.03 -13.00
N PHE A 23 -1.46 5.10 -12.07
CA PHE A 23 -2.59 4.40 -11.48
C PHE A 23 -3.53 5.37 -10.73
N TYR A 24 -3.00 6.23 -9.85
CA TYR A 24 -3.79 7.23 -9.13
C TYR A 24 -4.46 8.26 -10.05
N LYS A 25 -3.88 8.51 -11.23
CA LYS A 25 -4.46 9.36 -12.28
C LYS A 25 -5.43 8.61 -13.21
N ASN A 26 -5.73 7.34 -12.96
CA ASN A 26 -6.53 6.47 -13.82
C ASN A 26 -6.05 6.44 -15.30
N ASN A 27 -4.73 6.55 -15.52
CA ASN A 27 -4.15 6.65 -16.86
C ASN A 27 -3.77 5.27 -17.41
N SER A 28 -4.78 4.44 -17.74
CA SER A 28 -4.58 3.13 -18.38
C SER A 28 -3.69 3.20 -19.65
N PRO A 29 -3.87 4.17 -20.58
CA PRO A 29 -3.03 4.25 -21.79
C PRO A 29 -1.55 4.47 -21.50
N ALA A 30 -1.20 5.20 -20.43
CA ALA A 30 0.19 5.34 -20.00
C ALA A 30 0.74 4.04 -19.42
N LEU A 31 -0.06 3.32 -18.61
CA LEU A 31 0.31 2.01 -18.06
C LEU A 31 0.53 0.97 -19.16
N ARG A 32 -0.35 0.90 -20.16
CA ARG A 32 -0.20 -0.02 -21.32
C ARG A 32 1.05 0.27 -22.14
N ARG A 33 1.36 1.55 -22.41
CA ARG A 33 2.61 1.93 -23.07
C ARG A 33 3.84 1.53 -22.26
N LEU A 34 3.78 1.70 -20.94
CA LEU A 34 4.86 1.32 -20.05
C LEU A 34 5.05 -0.21 -20.02
N LEU A 35 3.96 -0.99 -20.04
CA LEU A 35 3.98 -2.44 -20.16
C LEU A 35 4.67 -2.91 -21.44
N ILE A 36 4.30 -2.35 -22.60
CA ILE A 36 4.92 -2.68 -23.90
C ILE A 36 6.42 -2.41 -23.87
N ASN A 37 6.81 -1.22 -23.43
CA ASN A 37 8.23 -0.84 -23.30
C ASN A 37 9.02 -1.76 -22.36
N CYS A 38 8.38 -2.29 -21.31
CA CYS A 38 9.00 -3.27 -20.43
C CYS A 38 9.22 -4.60 -21.16
N ILE A 39 8.20 -5.09 -21.88
CA ILE A 39 8.24 -6.37 -22.60
C ILE A 39 9.32 -6.35 -23.69
N GLU A 40 9.39 -5.29 -24.50
CA GLU A 40 10.28 -5.15 -25.66
C GLU A 40 11.78 -5.09 -25.32
N LYS A 41 12.15 -4.76 -24.08
CA LYS A 41 13.57 -4.76 -23.66
C LYS A 41 14.11 -6.18 -23.54
N GLU A 42 15.14 -6.54 -24.29
CA GLU A 42 15.68 -7.92 -24.30
C GLU A 42 16.34 -8.38 -22.99
N GLU A 43 16.74 -7.48 -22.09
CA GLU A 43 17.32 -7.86 -20.80
C GLU A 43 16.29 -8.57 -19.89
N GLU A 44 16.48 -9.87 -19.67
CA GLU A 44 15.71 -10.64 -18.70
C GLU A 44 16.29 -10.41 -17.29
N LYS A 45 15.64 -9.52 -16.54
CA LYS A 45 16.00 -9.20 -15.15
C LYS A 45 14.83 -9.46 -14.23
N LEU A 46 15.11 -10.01 -13.03
CA LEU A 46 14.13 -10.21 -11.97
C LEU A 46 13.24 -8.97 -11.74
N SER A 47 13.85 -7.79 -11.66
CA SER A 47 13.14 -6.53 -11.47
C SER A 47 12.19 -6.20 -12.62
N LYS A 48 12.51 -6.56 -13.87
CA LYS A 48 11.61 -6.38 -15.02
C LYS A 48 10.36 -7.24 -14.86
N LYS A 49 10.52 -8.51 -14.45
CA LYS A 49 9.37 -9.42 -14.24
C LYS A 49 8.45 -8.89 -13.14
N LEU A 50 9.00 -8.47 -12.01
CA LEU A 50 8.23 -7.85 -10.91
C LEU A 50 7.50 -6.57 -11.37
N THR A 51 8.18 -5.70 -12.12
CA THR A 51 7.57 -4.49 -12.70
C THR A 51 6.42 -4.82 -13.64
N ILE A 52 6.56 -5.83 -14.52
CA ILE A 52 5.50 -6.25 -15.44
C ILE A 52 4.26 -6.70 -14.67
N ILE A 53 4.43 -7.55 -13.66
CA ILE A 53 3.32 -8.06 -12.85
C ILE A 53 2.62 -6.90 -12.14
N LEU A 54 3.39 -5.96 -11.56
CA LEU A 54 2.82 -4.77 -10.91
C LEU A 54 1.96 -3.92 -11.88
N ILE A 55 2.44 -3.68 -13.11
CA ILE A 55 1.67 -2.92 -14.10
C ILE A 55 0.38 -3.66 -14.49
N LYS A 56 0.47 -4.98 -14.70
CA LYS A 56 -0.71 -5.81 -15.00
C LYS A 56 -1.73 -5.75 -13.88
N LEU A 57 -1.31 -5.79 -12.61
CA LEU A 57 -2.18 -5.65 -11.45
C LEU A 57 -2.90 -4.30 -11.44
N LYS A 58 -2.18 -3.20 -11.68
CA LYS A 58 -2.80 -1.86 -11.75
C LYS A 58 -3.77 -1.72 -12.93
N LEU A 59 -3.46 -2.33 -14.07
CA LEU A 59 -4.37 -2.36 -15.21
C LEU A 59 -5.61 -3.19 -14.94
N GLN A 60 -5.47 -4.37 -14.32
CA GLN A 60 -6.58 -5.23 -13.93
C GLN A 60 -7.55 -4.51 -12.99
N GLU A 61 -7.04 -3.70 -12.05
CA GLU A 61 -7.89 -2.91 -11.15
C GLU A 61 -8.67 -1.81 -11.88
N ILE A 62 -8.04 -1.11 -12.84
CA ILE A 62 -8.68 -0.03 -13.61
C ILE A 62 -9.67 -0.58 -14.65
N GLU A 63 -9.26 -1.59 -15.40
CA GLU A 63 -9.97 -2.11 -16.56
C GLU A 63 -10.95 -3.23 -16.21
N LYS A 64 -10.86 -3.76 -14.99
CA LYS A 64 -11.65 -4.91 -14.49
C LYS A 64 -11.47 -6.19 -15.33
N ASP A 65 -10.34 -6.28 -16.02
CA ASP A 65 -9.94 -7.46 -16.79
C ASP A 65 -8.98 -8.33 -15.97
N ASN A 66 -9.21 -9.63 -15.92
CA ASN A 66 -8.27 -10.57 -15.27
C ASN A 66 -7.06 -10.80 -16.18
N ILE A 67 -6.00 -10.02 -15.96
CA ILE A 67 -4.77 -10.05 -16.76
C ILE A 67 -3.66 -10.83 -16.03
N VAL A 68 -3.75 -10.97 -14.70
CA VAL A 68 -2.68 -11.53 -13.85
C VAL A 68 -2.99 -12.98 -13.49
N THR A 69 -1.99 -13.86 -13.61
CA THR A 69 -2.13 -15.29 -13.29
C THR A 69 -1.79 -15.59 -11.83
N SER A 70 -2.25 -16.73 -11.31
CA SER A 70 -1.86 -17.19 -9.96
C SER A 70 -0.35 -17.41 -9.85
N GLU A 71 0.30 -17.93 -10.89
CA GLU A 71 1.76 -18.09 -10.95
C GLU A 71 2.51 -16.77 -10.81
N GLU A 72 1.96 -15.66 -11.33
CA GLU A 72 2.53 -14.32 -11.18
C GLU A 72 2.38 -13.79 -9.75
N ILE A 73 1.28 -14.12 -9.07
CA ILE A 73 1.07 -13.79 -7.65
C ILE A 73 2.05 -14.58 -6.77
N ASP A 74 2.16 -15.88 -7.01
CA ASP A 74 3.09 -16.77 -6.31
C ASP A 74 4.53 -16.30 -6.50
N PHE A 75 4.89 -15.85 -7.72
CA PHE A 75 6.22 -15.30 -8.00
C PHE A 75 6.55 -14.06 -7.15
N ILE A 76 5.60 -13.14 -6.93
CA ILE A 76 5.84 -11.98 -6.06
C ILE A 76 5.98 -12.46 -4.60
N SER A 77 5.12 -13.37 -4.17
CA SER A 77 5.18 -13.93 -2.81
C SER A 77 6.53 -14.59 -2.54
N ASP A 78 6.96 -15.49 -3.41
CA ASP A 78 8.25 -16.20 -3.30
C ASP A 78 9.43 -15.22 -3.30
N TYR A 79 9.39 -14.20 -4.15
CA TYR A 79 10.38 -13.12 -4.13
C TYR A 79 10.45 -12.46 -2.77
N LEU A 80 9.33 -11.95 -2.25
CA LEU A 80 9.27 -11.24 -0.97
C LEU A 80 9.73 -12.11 0.21
N PHE A 81 9.42 -13.41 0.19
CA PHE A 81 9.88 -14.36 1.19
C PHE A 81 11.38 -14.67 1.10
N SER A 82 11.95 -14.66 -0.11
CA SER A 82 13.37 -14.95 -0.33
C SER A 82 14.32 -13.87 0.18
N ILE A 83 13.83 -12.64 0.41
CA ILE A 83 14.67 -11.51 0.82
C ILE A 83 14.77 -11.41 2.34
N ASP A 84 15.97 -11.65 2.88
CA ASP A 84 16.26 -11.63 4.33
C ASP A 84 16.03 -10.27 5.00
N ILE A 85 16.38 -9.18 4.31
CA ILE A 85 16.23 -7.80 4.82
C ILE A 85 15.54 -6.97 3.75
N TRP A 86 14.33 -6.50 4.04
CA TRP A 86 13.58 -5.68 3.12
C TRP A 86 14.11 -4.25 3.07
N GLY A 87 14.42 -3.78 1.86
CA GLY A 87 14.72 -2.38 1.60
C GLY A 87 13.47 -1.60 1.19
N GLU A 88 13.67 -0.35 0.77
CA GLU A 88 12.59 0.52 0.29
C GLU A 88 11.85 -0.11 -0.90
N TYR A 89 12.56 -0.84 -1.77
CA TYR A 89 11.95 -1.50 -2.93
C TYR A 89 10.97 -2.61 -2.54
N GLU A 90 11.35 -3.52 -1.64
CA GLU A 90 10.47 -4.60 -1.18
C GLU A 90 9.26 -4.05 -0.43
N LEU A 91 9.46 -3.02 0.41
CA LEU A 91 8.38 -2.36 1.15
C LEU A 91 7.35 -1.74 0.20
N GLU A 92 7.79 -1.01 -0.83
CA GLU A 92 6.92 -0.42 -1.83
C GLU A 92 6.22 -1.47 -2.71
N LEU A 93 6.95 -2.52 -3.11
CA LEU A 93 6.39 -3.61 -3.89
C LEU A 93 5.27 -4.30 -3.12
N PHE A 94 5.52 -4.68 -1.86
CA PHE A 94 4.51 -5.31 -1.02
C PHE A 94 3.31 -4.40 -0.76
N SER A 95 3.56 -3.14 -0.39
CA SER A 95 2.51 -2.12 -0.22
C SER A 95 1.63 -1.98 -1.47
N SER A 96 2.23 -1.98 -2.65
CA SER A 96 1.53 -1.80 -3.92
C SER A 96 0.78 -3.05 -4.41
N THR A 97 1.13 -4.22 -3.88
CA THR A 97 0.58 -5.53 -4.29
C THR A 97 -0.28 -6.19 -3.19
N MET A 98 -0.37 -5.60 -2.00
CA MET A 98 -0.99 -6.20 -0.82
C MET A 98 -2.39 -6.78 -1.05
N GLU A 99 -3.22 -6.07 -1.81
CA GLU A 99 -4.63 -6.43 -2.04
C GLU A 99 -4.83 -7.75 -2.80
N ILE A 100 -3.79 -8.24 -3.50
CA ILE A 100 -3.85 -9.47 -4.30
C ILE A 100 -3.64 -10.72 -3.45
N PHE A 101 -3.02 -10.57 -2.29
CA PHE A 101 -2.68 -11.68 -1.43
C PHE A 101 -3.90 -12.10 -0.61
N CYS A 102 -3.97 -13.41 -0.34
CA CYS A 102 -4.89 -13.92 0.66
C CYS A 102 -4.50 -13.42 2.05
N GLN A 103 -5.47 -13.37 2.94
CA GLN A 103 -5.33 -12.72 4.24
C GLN A 103 -4.23 -13.38 5.11
N SER A 104 -4.09 -14.70 5.05
CA SER A 104 -3.02 -15.43 5.74
C SER A 104 -1.62 -15.03 5.24
N SER A 105 -1.44 -14.89 3.92
CA SER A 105 -0.17 -14.45 3.35
C SER A 105 0.18 -13.02 3.76
N ILE A 106 -0.80 -12.10 3.81
CA ILE A 106 -0.59 -10.73 4.28
C ILE A 106 -0.10 -10.73 5.73
N MET A 107 -0.72 -11.53 6.61
CA MET A 107 -0.31 -11.63 8.01
C MET A 107 1.12 -12.16 8.16
N ILE A 108 1.48 -13.22 7.43
CA ILE A 108 2.83 -13.78 7.47
C ILE A 108 3.85 -12.76 6.94
N LEU A 109 3.61 -12.16 5.78
CA LEU A 109 4.51 -11.18 5.16
C LEU A 109 4.68 -9.93 6.05
N THR A 110 3.60 -9.46 6.67
CA THR A 110 3.67 -8.29 7.56
C THR A 110 4.44 -8.61 8.84
N LYS A 111 4.26 -9.79 9.43
CA LYS A 111 5.04 -10.24 10.60
C LYS A 111 6.52 -10.38 10.28
N GLU A 112 6.85 -11.01 9.15
CA GLU A 112 8.24 -11.12 8.71
C GLU A 112 8.86 -9.74 8.46
N MET A 113 8.12 -8.82 7.85
CA MET A 113 8.58 -7.45 7.68
C MET A 113 8.85 -6.76 9.02
N VAL A 114 7.90 -6.78 9.97
CA VAL A 114 8.09 -6.14 11.29
C VAL A 114 9.34 -6.70 11.96
N ARG A 115 9.52 -8.02 11.96
CA ARG A 115 10.68 -8.71 12.54
C ARG A 115 11.99 -8.32 11.85
N ARG A 116 12.02 -8.24 10.52
CA ARG A 116 13.22 -7.97 9.71
C ARG A 116 13.57 -6.49 9.64
N THR A 117 12.61 -5.61 9.91
CA THR A 117 12.81 -4.14 9.91
C THR A 117 12.99 -3.56 11.31
N ASP A 118 12.92 -4.39 12.37
CA ASP A 118 13.19 -3.99 13.76
C ASP A 118 14.50 -3.20 13.91
N PHE A 119 15.53 -3.58 13.16
CA PHE A 119 16.84 -2.90 13.15
C PHE A 119 16.79 -1.45 12.65
N TYR A 120 15.85 -1.13 11.75
CA TYR A 120 15.74 0.18 11.08
C TYR A 120 14.64 1.08 11.64
N LYS A 121 13.91 0.65 12.69
CA LYS A 121 12.82 1.42 13.30
C LYS A 121 13.21 2.84 13.74
N HIS A 122 14.49 3.05 14.06
CA HIS A 122 15.04 4.35 14.47
C HIS A 122 15.34 5.30 13.31
N LEU A 123 15.34 4.82 12.06
CA LEU A 123 15.55 5.66 10.89
C LEU A 123 14.19 6.23 10.42
N PRO A 124 14.03 7.58 10.37
CA PRO A 124 12.75 8.22 10.06
C PRO A 124 12.10 7.75 8.74
N THR A 125 12.89 7.56 7.69
CA THR A 125 12.40 7.11 6.37
C THR A 125 11.81 5.70 6.45
N HIS A 126 12.48 4.78 7.14
CA HIS A 126 12.00 3.40 7.29
C HIS A 126 10.78 3.34 8.20
N ARG A 127 10.74 4.14 9.28
CA ARG A 127 9.55 4.26 10.14
C ARG A 127 8.32 4.67 9.34
N ARG A 128 8.42 5.66 8.45
CA ARG A 128 7.29 6.08 7.59
C ARG A 128 6.80 4.97 6.66
N LEU A 129 7.72 4.22 6.04
CA LEU A 129 7.36 3.10 5.18
C LEU A 129 6.65 1.98 5.95
N ILE A 130 7.17 1.62 7.13
CA ILE A 130 6.57 0.62 8.03
C ILE A 130 5.17 1.07 8.45
N THR A 131 5.02 2.33 8.87
CA THR A 131 3.73 2.92 9.25
C THR A 131 2.73 2.87 8.10
N SER A 132 3.12 3.33 6.91
CA SER A 132 2.25 3.34 5.73
C SER A 132 1.79 1.93 5.36
N MET A 133 2.69 0.95 5.45
CA MET A 133 2.36 -0.44 5.15
C MET A 133 1.44 -1.06 6.20
N LEU A 134 1.69 -0.83 7.50
CA LEU A 134 0.80 -1.27 8.57
C LEU A 134 -0.59 -0.65 8.44
N PHE A 135 -0.71 0.61 8.01
CA PHE A 135 -2.01 1.21 7.70
C PHE A 135 -2.71 0.52 6.54
N ASN A 136 -2.00 0.15 5.48
CA ASN A 136 -2.58 -0.62 4.36
C ASN A 136 -3.06 -2.01 4.82
N ALA A 137 -2.26 -2.71 5.64
CA ALA A 137 -2.64 -4.02 6.17
C ALA A 137 -3.84 -3.92 7.13
N PHE A 138 -3.85 -2.90 7.98
CA PHE A 138 -4.96 -2.64 8.91
C PHE A 138 -6.25 -2.31 8.15
N SER A 139 -6.20 -1.35 7.22
CA SER A 139 -7.37 -0.89 6.48
C SER A 139 -7.99 -2.02 5.65
N LEU A 140 -7.16 -2.82 4.97
CA LEU A 140 -7.59 -3.97 4.18
C LEU A 140 -8.20 -5.07 5.05
N SER A 141 -7.64 -5.33 6.23
CA SER A 141 -8.19 -6.33 7.15
C SER A 141 -9.56 -5.93 7.71
N VAL A 142 -9.74 -4.63 7.98
CA VAL A 142 -11.05 -4.06 8.36
C VAL A 142 -12.05 -4.17 7.21
N GLU A 143 -11.63 -3.84 5.98
CA GLU A 143 -12.49 -3.94 4.79
C GLU A 143 -12.92 -5.40 4.50
N ARG A 144 -12.02 -6.37 4.73
CA ARG A 144 -12.27 -7.81 4.59
C ARG A 144 -12.99 -8.44 5.79
N ASN A 145 -13.39 -7.65 6.79
CA ASN A 145 -14.00 -8.11 8.03
C ASN A 145 -13.16 -9.14 8.82
N ASN A 146 -11.83 -9.15 8.63
CA ASN A 146 -10.94 -9.98 9.45
C ASN A 146 -10.48 -9.19 10.69
N ILE A 147 -11.33 -9.24 11.72
CA ILE A 147 -11.15 -8.51 12.97
C ILE A 147 -9.90 -8.96 13.75
N VAL A 148 -9.54 -10.24 13.70
CA VAL A 148 -8.40 -10.79 14.44
C VAL A 148 -7.08 -10.24 13.89
N ASP A 149 -6.95 -10.20 12.57
CA ASP A 149 -5.77 -9.63 11.93
C ASP A 149 -5.74 -8.10 12.10
N ALA A 150 -6.90 -7.46 11.97
CA ALA A 150 -7.04 -6.02 12.17
C ALA A 150 -6.62 -5.59 13.59
N SER A 151 -6.96 -6.35 14.63
CA SER A 151 -6.56 -6.04 16.01
C SER A 151 -5.05 -6.10 16.20
N TYR A 152 -4.37 -7.07 15.55
CA TYR A 152 -2.91 -7.14 15.57
C TYR A 152 -2.28 -5.88 14.96
N TYR A 153 -2.73 -5.43 13.78
CA TYR A 153 -2.17 -4.23 13.16
C TYR A 153 -2.46 -2.96 13.95
N ARG A 154 -3.64 -2.87 14.57
CA ARG A 154 -3.99 -1.77 15.50
C ARG A 154 -2.98 -1.69 16.65
N GLU A 155 -2.69 -2.81 17.31
CA GLU A 155 -1.71 -2.87 18.41
C GLU A 155 -0.30 -2.46 17.94
N GLN A 156 0.14 -2.95 16.77
CA GLN A 156 1.43 -2.56 16.20
C GLN A 156 1.52 -1.06 15.92
N LEU A 157 0.44 -0.44 15.39
CA LEU A 157 0.39 1.00 15.09
C LEU A 157 0.41 1.86 16.37
N VAL A 158 -0.28 1.43 17.44
CA VAL A 158 -0.24 2.13 18.73
C VAL A 158 1.17 2.17 19.31
N GLN A 159 1.97 1.11 19.13
CA GLN A 159 3.34 1.05 19.62
C GLN A 159 4.32 1.97 18.87
N LEU A 160 3.99 2.44 17.67
CA LEU A 160 4.88 3.30 16.89
C LEU A 160 4.98 4.73 17.42
N PHE A 161 4.10 5.13 18.37
CA PHE A 161 4.07 6.44 19.04
C PHE A 161 4.26 7.62 18.06
N PHE A 162 3.18 8.04 17.39
CA PHE A 162 3.25 9.18 16.47
C PHE A 162 3.53 10.49 17.21
N ASP A 163 4.52 11.27 16.76
CA ASP A 163 4.87 12.56 17.35
C ASP A 163 3.82 13.64 17.05
N GLU A 164 3.86 14.79 17.75
CA GLU A 164 2.85 15.85 17.60
C GLU A 164 2.71 16.36 16.16
N THR A 165 3.82 16.38 15.41
CA THR A 165 3.86 16.83 14.02
C THR A 165 3.35 15.80 13.01
N GLU A 166 3.17 14.53 13.41
CA GLU A 166 2.68 13.43 12.56
C GLU A 166 1.14 13.43 12.51
N LEU A 167 0.58 14.58 12.14
CA LEU A 167 -0.87 14.84 12.16
C LEU A 167 -1.64 13.96 11.18
N TYR A 168 -1.05 13.68 10.01
CA TYR A 168 -1.70 12.87 8.99
C TYR A 168 -1.81 11.40 9.44
N GLU A 169 -0.73 10.83 9.97
CA GLU A 169 -0.69 9.47 10.49
C GLU A 169 -1.69 9.29 11.63
N ARG A 170 -1.78 10.25 12.56
CA ARG A 170 -2.77 10.25 13.64
C ARG A 170 -4.20 10.31 13.12
N LEU A 171 -4.47 11.15 12.13
CA LEU A 171 -5.80 11.26 11.51
C LEU A 171 -6.19 9.97 10.80
N VAL A 172 -5.28 9.37 10.04
CA VAL A 172 -5.51 8.10 9.34
C VAL A 172 -5.74 6.96 10.32
N PHE A 173 -4.93 6.89 11.40
CA PHE A 173 -5.15 5.92 12.46
C PHE A 173 -6.55 6.06 13.07
N HIS A 174 -6.95 7.27 13.46
CA HIS A 174 -8.28 7.51 14.05
C HIS A 174 -9.43 7.13 13.11
N LEU A 175 -9.28 7.41 11.81
CA LEU A 175 -10.27 7.05 10.79
C LEU A 175 -10.43 5.53 10.65
N ILE A 176 -9.32 4.80 10.45
CA ILE A 176 -9.37 3.34 10.29
C ILE A 176 -9.81 2.67 11.59
N ASP A 177 -9.36 3.19 12.74
CA ASP A 177 -9.77 2.68 14.05
C ASP A 177 -11.28 2.85 14.28
N SER A 178 -11.85 3.98 13.85
CA SER A 178 -13.30 4.20 13.88
C SER A 178 -14.03 3.19 12.99
N CYS A 179 -13.49 2.88 11.80
CA CYS A 179 -14.02 1.82 10.93
C CYS A 179 -13.97 0.43 11.59
N TYR A 180 -12.86 0.09 12.23
CA TYR A 180 -12.71 -1.14 13.00
C TYR A 180 -13.72 -1.23 14.15
N ASN A 181 -13.84 -0.17 14.96
CA ASN A 181 -14.77 -0.12 16.08
C ASN A 181 -16.23 -0.20 15.60
N PHE A 182 -16.56 0.41 14.45
CA PHE A 182 -17.87 0.25 13.83
C PHE A 182 -18.16 -1.19 13.44
N LYS A 183 -17.22 -1.92 12.84
CA LYS A 183 -17.39 -3.35 12.53
C LYS A 183 -17.60 -4.20 13.80
N MET A 184 -17.02 -3.79 14.93
CA MET A 184 -17.15 -4.48 16.21
C MET A 184 -18.48 -4.19 16.93
N THR A 185 -18.94 -2.94 16.94
CA THR A 185 -20.06 -2.51 17.79
C THR A 185 -21.31 -2.09 17.04
N ASN A 186 -21.19 -1.80 15.74
CA ASN A 186 -22.23 -1.23 14.88
C ASN A 186 -22.82 0.10 15.41
N GLU A 187 -22.06 0.84 16.23
CA GLU A 187 -22.51 2.10 16.81
C GLU A 187 -22.33 3.30 15.86
N LEU A 188 -23.37 4.15 15.77
CA LEU A 188 -23.35 5.37 14.95
C LEU A 188 -22.32 6.41 15.43
N SER A 189 -21.90 6.35 16.70
CA SER A 189 -20.82 7.18 17.25
C SER A 189 -19.54 7.06 16.42
N ASN A 190 -19.20 5.85 15.98
CA ASN A 190 -18.03 5.58 15.15
C ASN A 190 -18.16 6.22 13.75
N ILE A 191 -19.37 6.24 13.17
CA ILE A 191 -19.61 6.93 11.89
C ILE A 191 -19.37 8.44 12.03
N LEU A 192 -19.77 9.03 13.16
CA LEU A 192 -19.49 10.44 13.43
C LEU A 192 -17.98 10.71 13.51
N GLU A 193 -17.20 9.83 14.15
CA GLU A 193 -15.74 9.93 14.20
C GLU A 193 -15.09 9.84 12.81
N MET A 194 -15.56 8.92 11.95
CA MET A 194 -15.13 8.86 10.54
C MET A 194 -15.40 10.20 9.82
N ARG A 195 -16.60 10.77 9.99
CA ARG A 195 -16.98 12.03 9.35
C ARG A 195 -16.19 13.23 9.87
N LYS A 196 -15.80 13.24 11.15
CA LYS A 196 -14.90 14.27 11.71
C LYS A 196 -13.53 14.24 11.01
N CYS A 197 -12.95 13.05 10.81
CA CYS A 197 -11.69 12.90 10.08
C CYS A 197 -11.77 13.44 8.65
N ILE A 198 -12.85 13.10 7.93
CA ILE A 198 -13.12 13.64 6.59
C ILE A 198 -13.29 15.17 6.63
N GLY A 199 -13.96 15.69 7.66
CA GLY A 199 -14.11 17.13 7.88
C GLY A 199 -12.76 17.85 7.99
N PHE A 200 -11.81 17.32 8.77
CA PHE A 200 -10.46 17.86 8.85
C PHE A 200 -9.75 17.90 7.50
N LEU A 201 -9.85 16.83 6.71
CA LEU A 201 -9.25 16.79 5.35
C LEU A 201 -9.89 17.84 4.42
N LYS A 202 -11.21 18.04 4.50
CA LYS A 202 -11.93 19.10 3.76
C LYS A 202 -11.48 20.50 4.18
N THR A 203 -11.28 20.74 5.47
CA THR A 203 -10.77 22.02 6.00
C THR A 203 -9.37 22.33 5.48
N LEU A 204 -8.53 21.30 5.29
CA LEU A 204 -7.19 21.44 4.71
C LEU A 204 -7.19 21.41 3.18
N GLU A 205 -8.35 21.51 2.53
CA GLU A 205 -8.53 21.51 1.07
C GLU A 205 -7.92 20.27 0.36
N SER A 206 -7.75 19.17 1.10
CA SER A 206 -7.08 17.96 0.62
C SER A 206 -8.04 17.00 -0.09
N MET A 207 -8.67 17.48 -1.17
CA MET A 207 -9.82 16.80 -1.80
C MET A 207 -9.49 15.40 -2.35
N ASN A 208 -8.28 15.17 -2.86
CA ASN A 208 -7.86 13.84 -3.29
C ASN A 208 -7.85 12.82 -2.14
N LEU A 209 -7.47 13.26 -0.93
CA LEU A 209 -7.49 12.41 0.27
C LEU A 209 -8.91 12.19 0.77
N VAL A 210 -9.77 13.21 0.67
CA VAL A 210 -11.20 13.09 0.95
C VAL A 210 -11.82 12.00 0.09
N ASP A 211 -11.65 12.07 -1.23
CA ASP A 211 -12.22 11.10 -2.17
C ASP A 211 -11.71 9.68 -1.88
N ARG A 212 -10.42 9.54 -1.57
CA ARG A 212 -9.80 8.24 -1.22
C ARG A 212 -10.45 7.65 0.03
N TRP A 213 -10.55 8.42 1.11
CA TRP A 213 -11.03 7.92 2.39
C TRP A 213 -12.55 7.79 2.46
N GLU A 214 -13.31 8.62 1.73
CA GLU A 214 -14.76 8.42 1.58
C GLU A 214 -15.06 7.11 0.85
N LYS A 215 -14.36 6.79 -0.24
CA LYS A 215 -14.50 5.48 -0.92
C LYS A 215 -14.14 4.32 0.00
N TYR A 216 -13.09 4.44 0.79
CA TYR A 216 -12.73 3.43 1.79
C TYR A 216 -13.86 3.22 2.81
N ILE A 217 -14.37 4.30 3.40
CA ILE A 217 -15.49 4.24 4.36
C ILE A 217 -16.70 3.57 3.71
N GLU A 218 -17.06 3.92 2.47
CA GLU A 218 -18.17 3.29 1.74
C GLU A 218 -17.97 1.78 1.59
N ARG A 219 -16.76 1.32 1.24
CA ARG A 219 -16.46 -0.13 1.16
C ARG A 219 -16.60 -0.81 2.52
N VAL A 220 -16.16 -0.18 3.61
CA VAL A 220 -16.33 -0.71 4.96
C VAL A 220 -17.80 -0.78 5.37
N LEU A 221 -18.60 0.25 5.08
CA LEU A 221 -20.01 0.28 5.44
C LEU A 221 -20.85 -0.71 4.62
N ASN A 222 -20.49 -0.95 3.36
CA ASN A 222 -21.20 -1.83 2.45
C ASN A 222 -20.79 -3.31 2.55
N SER A 223 -19.67 -3.62 3.20
CA SER A 223 -19.15 -5.00 3.40
C SER A 223 -19.79 -5.71 4.60
N ASN A 224 -21.03 -5.36 4.96
CA ASN A 224 -21.79 -5.97 6.05
C ASN A 224 -22.63 -7.15 5.56
#